data_AF-A0A816H4X4-F1
#
_entry.id   AF-A0A816H4X4-F1
#
_cell.length_a   1.000
_cell.length_b   1.000
_cell.length_c   1.000
_cell.angle_alpha   90.00
_cell.angle_beta   90.00
_cell.angle_gamma   90.00
#
_symmetry.space_group_name_H-M   'P 1'
#
loop_
_entity.id
_entity.type
_entity.pdbx_description
1 polymer ?
#
loop_
_entity_poly.entity_id
_entity_poly.type
_entity_poly.pdbx_seq_one_letter_code
_entity_poly.pdbx_strand_id
1 'polypeptide(L)'
;NTNEKPLQTFVQYWPKESLSKGCYAAVYPASPCSTWRNRTKALIDGRIWLASTEMALEWIGYIEGAIEAGERFAEEIHRTL
;
A
#
# COMPACT_ATOMS: atom_id res chain seq x y z
N ASN A 1 31.15 -11.25 31.18
CA ASN A 1 30.26 -10.08 31.24
C ASN A 1 30.65 -9.09 30.16
N THR A 2 30.32 -9.40 28.91
CA THR A 2 30.58 -8.52 27.76
C THR A 2 29.48 -7.47 27.70
N ASN A 3 29.75 -6.33 28.32
CA ASN A 3 29.03 -5.06 28.15
C ASN A 3 29.28 -4.51 26.72
N GLU A 4 29.02 -5.30 25.69
CA GLU A 4 29.21 -4.88 24.31
C GLU A 4 28.02 -4.01 23.87
N LYS A 5 28.32 -2.74 23.60
CA LYS A 5 27.37 -1.81 22.98
C LYS A 5 27.43 -1.97 21.46
N PRO A 6 26.31 -1.79 20.75
CA PRO A 6 26.30 -1.86 19.29
C PRO A 6 27.21 -0.78 18.71
N LEU A 7 27.94 -1.15 17.65
CA LEU A 7 28.77 -0.21 16.88
C LEU A 7 27.94 0.94 16.30
N GLN A 8 26.71 0.64 15.89
CA GLN A 8 25.77 1.62 15.37
C GLN A 8 24.32 1.16 15.55
N THR A 9 23.42 2.12 15.74
CA THR A 9 21.97 1.90 15.84
C THR A 9 21.26 2.86 14.91
N PHE A 10 20.26 2.34 14.18
CA PHE A 10 19.36 3.14 13.35
C PHE A 10 17.92 2.88 13.77
N VAL A 11 17.12 3.94 13.78
CA VAL A 11 15.69 3.88 14.11
C VAL A 11 14.93 4.74 13.13
N GLN A 12 13.92 4.16 12.50
CA GLN A 12 12.97 4.89 11.67
C GLN A 12 11.60 4.89 12.35
N TYR A 13 11.07 6.08 12.62
CA TYR A 13 9.74 6.24 13.20
C TYR A 13 8.73 6.61 12.12
N TRP A 14 8.21 5.58 11.46
CA TRP A 14 7.27 5.69 10.34
C TRP A 14 6.02 6.55 10.59
N PRO A 15 5.42 6.58 11.79
CA PRO A 15 4.27 7.46 12.04
C PRO A 15 4.57 8.96 11.90
N LYS A 16 5.84 9.39 11.95
CA LYS A 16 6.26 10.78 11.70
C LYS A 16 6.73 11.03 10.27
N GLU A 17 6.81 10.01 9.43
CA GLU A 17 7.14 10.21 8.02
C GLU A 17 5.96 10.92 7.34
N SER A 18 6.24 12.03 6.66
CA SER A 18 5.24 12.97 6.18
C SER A 18 4.33 12.43 5.08
N LEU A 19 4.85 11.51 4.26
CA LEU A 19 4.14 10.96 3.09
C LEU A 19 3.41 9.66 3.45
N SER A 20 4.07 8.76 4.18
CA SER A 20 3.55 7.47 4.64
C SER A 20 2.64 7.60 5.86
N LYS A 21 2.98 8.50 6.81
CA LYS A 21 2.22 8.76 8.05
C LYS A 21 1.97 7.51 8.91
N GLY A 22 2.78 6.48 8.71
CA GLY A 22 2.53 5.16 9.27
C GLY A 22 3.25 4.09 8.46
N CYS A 23 3.12 2.86 8.95
CA CYS A 23 3.66 1.63 8.37
C CYS A 23 2.96 0.46 9.08
N TYR A 24 2.82 -0.72 8.48
CA TYR A 24 3.22 -1.12 7.12
C TYR A 24 2.11 -0.97 6.08
N ALA A 25 0.86 -0.95 6.51
CA ALA A 25 -0.29 -0.83 5.63
C ALA A 25 -1.41 -0.05 6.32
N ALA A 26 -2.34 0.49 5.54
CA ALA A 26 -3.56 1.04 6.11
C ALA A 26 -4.40 -0.07 6.77
N VAL A 27 -4.86 0.19 7.99
CA VAL A 27 -5.83 -0.68 8.68
C VAL A 27 -7.21 -0.08 8.51
N TYR A 28 -8.12 -0.85 7.91
CA TYR A 28 -9.50 -0.42 7.74
C TYR A 28 -10.30 -0.61 9.04
N PRO A 29 -11.08 0.40 9.49
CA PRO A 29 -12.12 0.15 10.49
C PRO A 29 -13.13 -0.85 9.91
N ALA A 30 -13.94 -1.49 10.76
CA ALA A 30 -14.83 -2.64 10.48
C ALA A 30 -15.81 -2.55 9.28
N SER A 31 -15.74 -1.49 8.46
CA SER A 31 -16.23 -1.47 7.10
C SER A 31 -15.61 -2.58 6.23
N PRO A 32 -16.38 -3.20 5.31
CA PRO A 32 -15.84 -4.22 4.41
C PRO A 32 -14.74 -3.62 3.53
N CYS A 33 -13.55 -4.23 3.55
CA CYS A 33 -12.43 -3.89 2.67
C CYS A 33 -12.84 -3.89 1.17
N SER A 34 -13.83 -4.71 0.81
CA SER A 34 -14.44 -4.77 -0.52
C SER A 34 -15.11 -3.46 -0.97
N THR A 35 -15.66 -2.67 -0.05
CA THR A 35 -16.34 -1.40 -0.36
C THR A 35 -15.36 -0.34 -0.85
N TRP A 36 -14.14 -0.34 -0.32
CA TRP A 36 -13.08 0.61 -0.73
C TRP A 36 -12.43 0.19 -2.04
N ARG A 37 -12.20 -1.12 -2.23
CA ARG A 37 -11.60 -1.68 -3.45
C ARG A 37 -12.41 -1.36 -4.72
N ASN A 38 -13.74 -1.34 -4.64
CA ASN A 38 -14.59 -1.02 -5.79
C ASN A 38 -14.62 0.48 -6.15
N ARG A 39 -14.11 1.37 -5.29
CA ARG A 39 -14.16 2.83 -5.49
C ARG A 39 -12.99 3.39 -6.30
N THR A 40 -11.94 2.62 -6.53
CA THR A 40 -10.73 3.10 -7.25
C THR A 40 -10.99 3.44 -8.71
N LYS A 41 -11.90 2.72 -9.39
CA LYS A 41 -12.32 3.02 -10.77
C LYS A 41 -13.25 4.23 -10.90
N ALA A 42 -13.82 4.71 -9.79
CA ALA A 42 -14.82 5.77 -9.79
C ALA A 42 -14.21 7.19 -9.67
N LEU A 43 -12.88 7.31 -9.70
CA LEU A 43 -12.21 8.59 -9.56
C LEU A 43 -12.08 9.29 -10.92
N ILE A 44 -12.61 10.52 -11.00
CA ILE A 44 -12.59 11.40 -12.19
C ILE A 44 -12.98 10.65 -13.47
N ASP A 45 -14.22 10.16 -13.52
CA ASP A 45 -14.80 9.49 -14.70
C ASP A 45 -13.96 8.33 -15.25
N GLY A 46 -13.25 7.58 -14.39
CA GLY A 46 -12.44 6.43 -14.79
C GLY A 46 -11.09 6.77 -15.42
N ARG A 47 -10.67 8.05 -15.37
CA ARG A 47 -9.36 8.49 -15.88
C ARG A 47 -8.23 8.36 -14.86
N ILE A 48 -8.58 8.26 -13.58
CA ILE A 48 -7.60 8.07 -12.50
C ILE A 48 -7.79 6.67 -11.91
N TRP A 49 -6.70 5.93 -11.85
CA TRP A 49 -6.62 4.60 -11.26
C TRP A 49 -5.70 4.65 -10.05
N LEU A 50 -6.10 4.03 -8.93
CA LEU A 50 -5.28 3.95 -7.73
C LEU A 50 -4.66 2.57 -7.60
N ALA A 51 -3.35 2.50 -7.81
CA ALA A 51 -2.55 1.34 -7.48
C ALA A 51 -1.90 1.51 -6.11
N SER A 52 -2.17 0.59 -5.19
CA SER A 52 -1.43 0.47 -3.93
C SER A 52 -1.55 -0.96 -3.40
N THR A 53 -0.68 -1.33 -2.46
CA THR A 53 -0.71 -2.66 -1.82
C THR A 53 -2.04 -2.93 -1.10
N GLU A 54 -2.72 -1.90 -0.62
CA GLU A 54 -4.05 -2.00 -0.04
C GLU A 54 -5.14 -2.45 -1.03
N MET A 55 -4.87 -2.32 -2.33
CA MET A 55 -5.75 -2.74 -3.41
C MET A 55 -5.40 -4.11 -3.97
N ALA A 56 -4.39 -4.77 -3.39
CA ALA A 56 -3.99 -6.10 -3.80
C ALA A 56 -5.07 -7.14 -3.50
N LEU A 57 -5.06 -8.22 -4.27
CA LEU A 57 -5.91 -9.39 -4.02
C LEU A 57 -5.24 -10.37 -3.05
N GLU A 58 -3.90 -10.40 -3.06
CA GLU A 58 -3.07 -11.23 -2.20
C GLU A 58 -1.95 -10.38 -1.60
N TRP A 59 -1.41 -10.80 -0.45
CA TRP A 59 -0.30 -10.11 0.21
C TRP A 59 -0.52 -8.61 0.45
N ILE A 60 -1.75 -8.25 0.82
CA ILE A 60 -2.17 -6.88 1.15
C ILE A 60 -1.26 -6.31 2.25
N GLY A 61 -0.67 -5.15 2.00
CA GLY A 61 0.24 -4.49 2.93
C GLY A 61 1.70 -4.87 2.79
N TYR A 62 2.03 -5.74 1.82
CA TYR A 62 3.39 -6.14 1.49
C TYR A 62 3.81 -5.62 0.12
N ILE A 63 5.12 -5.70 -0.15
CA ILE A 63 5.70 -5.33 -1.45
C ILE A 63 5.07 -6.17 -2.58
N GLU A 64 4.83 -7.46 -2.35
CA GLU A 64 4.18 -8.35 -3.31
C GLU A 64 2.81 -7.83 -3.74
N GLY A 65 1.98 -7.41 -2.78
CA GLY A 65 0.69 -6.79 -3.09
C GLY A 65 0.82 -5.46 -3.84
N ALA A 66 1.88 -4.69 -3.59
CA ALA A 66 2.13 -3.44 -4.32
C ALA A 66 2.45 -3.71 -5.79
N ILE A 67 3.23 -4.76 -6.06
CA ILE A 67 3.57 -5.21 -7.42
C ILE A 67 2.32 -5.71 -8.13
N GLU A 68 1.59 -6.66 -7.52
CA GLU A 68 0.37 -7.24 -8.10
C GLU A 68 -0.64 -6.16 -8.48
N ALA A 69 -0.94 -5.25 -7.55
CA ALA A 69 -1.90 -4.18 -7.80
C ALA A 69 -1.42 -3.25 -8.94
N GLY A 70 -0.13 -2.92 -8.98
CA GLY A 70 0.44 -2.07 -10.03
C GLY A 70 0.35 -2.68 -11.42
N GLU A 71 0.78 -3.94 -11.56
CA GLU A 71 0.74 -4.66 -12.83
C GLU A 71 -0.69 -4.88 -13.32
N ARG A 72 -1.59 -5.35 -12.45
CA ARG A 72 -2.98 -5.58 -12.81
C ARG A 72 -3.67 -4.30 -13.28
N PHE A 73 -3.50 -3.18 -12.58
CA PHE A 73 -4.13 -1.93 -13.02
C PHE A 73 -3.51 -1.40 -14.32
N ALA A 74 -2.20 -1.57 -14.55
CA ALA A 74 -1.59 -1.20 -15.82
C ALA A 74 -2.16 -2.02 -16.99
N GLU A 75 -2.37 -3.32 -16.82
CA GLU A 75 -3.03 -4.18 -17.81
C GLU A 75 -4.50 -3.78 -18.04
N GLU A 76 -5.25 -3.50 -16.98
CA GLU A 76 -6.65 -3.07 -17.08
C GLU A 76 -6.77 -1.72 -17.83
N ILE A 77 -5.89 -0.76 -17.56
CA ILE A 77 -5.83 0.51 -18.29
C ILE A 77 -5.49 0.27 -19.75
N HIS A 78 -4.46 -0.54 -20.03
CA HIS A 78 -4.05 -0.85 -21.39
C HIS A 78 -5.18 -1.48 -22.23
N ARG A 79 -6.04 -2.30 -21.61
CA ARG A 79 -7.22 -2.89 -22.26
C ARG A 79 -8.39 -1.92 -22.45
N THR A 80 -8.42 -0.83 -21.69
CA THR A 80 -9.53 0.15 -21.70
C THR A 80 -9.28 1.32 -22.65
N LEU A 81 -8.01 1.57 -23.00
CA LEU A 81 -7.59 2.52 -24.05
C LEU A 81 -7.85 1.96 -25.45
#